data_AF-A0AAD4BGE3-F1
#
_entry.id   AF-A0AAD4BGE3-F1
#
_cell.length_a   1.000
_cell.length_b   1.000
_cell.length_c   1.000
_cell.angle_alpha   90.00
_cell.angle_beta   90.00
_cell.angle_gamma   90.00
#
_symmetry.space_group_name_H-M   'P 1'
#
loop_
_entity.id
_entity.type
_entity.pdbx_description
1 polymer ?
#
loop_
_entity_poly.entity_id
_entity_poly.type
_entity_poly.pdbx_seq_one_letter_code
_entity_poly.pdbx_strand_id
1 'polypeptide(L)'
;TGIRRVILHVRDTIRTGLNAFGVLREYPHRPSYDPDAFVASDALTYRGRQPPPEPIFPTPAETPPPPWPFQNMSIYRLMKWRYTGDITKSQHEVDRLVHEVLLADDFRADHLSGFRMDTQNSVLDATSTRASDGWREADVNIKIPTRTPDMSGNYHRLFTISGLLYRPITDILKAVFSSPAAKHFHLFPFKRFWQNTEDGSEQRIFDELYTSNAWLKAHDNLQKQPNEPGCKLEKVVAAIMFSSDATMLTSFGTAKAWPVYLYFGNASKYTRAVRYWYYV
;
A
#
# COMPACT_ATOMS: atom_id res chain seq x y z
N THR A 1 10.20 -48.20 24.63
CA THR A 1 9.50 -48.18 23.32
C THR A 1 8.88 -46.80 23.13
N GLY A 2 9.48 -45.96 22.29
CA GLY A 2 9.00 -44.59 22.06
C GLY A 2 7.70 -44.60 21.28
N ILE A 3 6.64 -44.01 21.84
CA ILE A 3 5.34 -43.86 21.17
C ILE A 3 5.55 -42.97 19.94
N ARG A 4 5.41 -43.55 18.75
CA ARG A 4 5.53 -42.84 17.48
C ARG A 4 4.27 -42.00 17.29
N ARG A 5 4.36 -40.71 17.54
CA ARG A 5 3.24 -39.78 17.38
C ARG A 5 2.96 -39.60 15.89
N VAL A 6 1.87 -40.20 15.40
CA VAL A 6 1.41 -40.03 14.01
C VAL A 6 0.46 -38.84 13.99
N ILE A 7 0.81 -37.79 13.24
CA ILE A 7 -0.06 -36.64 12.99
C ILE A 7 -0.69 -36.85 11.61
N LEU A 8 -1.98 -37.14 11.57
CA LEU A 8 -2.75 -37.27 10.33
C LEU A 8 -3.18 -35.87 9.88
N HIS A 9 -2.71 -35.44 8.71
CA HIS A 9 -3.18 -34.19 8.09
C HIS A 9 -4.28 -34.51 7.07
N VAL A 10 -5.54 -34.34 7.48
CA VAL A 10 -6.70 -34.46 6.57
C VAL A 10 -6.85 -33.14 5.80
N ARG A 11 -6.99 -33.23 4.48
CA ARG A 11 -7.21 -32.06 3.60
C ARG A 11 -8.67 -31.99 3.22
N ASP A 12 -9.40 -31.08 3.87
CA ASP A 12 -10.77 -30.73 3.50
C ASP A 12 -10.73 -29.67 2.39
N THR A 13 -10.31 -30.11 1.19
CA THR A 13 -10.26 -29.22 0.02
C THR A 13 -11.67 -28.71 -0.28
N ILE A 14 -11.82 -27.40 -0.40
CA ILE A 14 -13.11 -26.75 -0.69
C ILE A 14 -13.03 -26.02 -2.02
N ARG A 15 -14.05 -26.20 -2.85
CA ARG A 15 -14.25 -25.42 -4.07
C ARG A 15 -15.45 -24.50 -3.89
N THR A 16 -15.32 -23.24 -4.29
CA THR A 16 -16.46 -22.32 -4.34
C THR A 16 -17.31 -22.60 -5.57
N GLY A 17 -18.53 -22.07 -5.60
CA GLY A 17 -19.27 -21.94 -6.85
C GLY A 17 -18.56 -21.02 -7.85
N LEU A 18 -18.95 -21.11 -9.11
CA LEU A 18 -18.51 -20.20 -10.17
C LEU A 18 -19.15 -18.83 -9.94
N ASN A 19 -18.37 -17.76 -10.15
CA ASN A 19 -18.92 -16.42 -10.26
C ASN A 19 -19.45 -16.14 -11.68
N ALA A 20 -19.96 -14.93 -11.90
CA ALA A 20 -20.50 -14.49 -13.19
C ALA A 20 -19.50 -14.53 -14.36
N PHE A 21 -18.20 -14.65 -14.08
CA PHE A 21 -17.12 -14.76 -15.08
C PHE A 21 -16.63 -16.19 -15.27
N GLY A 22 -17.32 -17.18 -14.69
CA GLY A 22 -16.88 -18.58 -14.74
C GLY A 22 -15.63 -18.86 -13.90
N VAL A 23 -15.35 -18.05 -12.87
CA VAL A 23 -14.18 -18.24 -12.00
C VAL A 23 -14.59 -18.84 -10.66
N LEU A 24 -13.86 -19.88 -10.25
CA LEU A 24 -13.98 -20.51 -8.92
C LEU A 24 -12.65 -20.45 -8.16
N ARG A 25 -12.72 -20.67 -6.85
CA ARG A 25 -11.57 -20.80 -5.96
C ARG A 25 -11.52 -22.22 -5.40
N GLU A 26 -10.32 -22.80 -5.35
CA GLU A 26 -10.01 -24.05 -4.67
C GLU A 26 -9.10 -23.77 -3.47
N TYR A 27 -9.63 -23.96 -2.27
CA TYR A 27 -8.92 -23.80 -1.01
C TYR A 27 -8.41 -25.17 -0.52
N PRO A 28 -7.13 -25.31 -0.13
CA PRO A 28 -6.63 -26.55 0.47
C PRO A 28 -7.25 -26.86 1.85
N HIS A 29 -7.68 -25.81 2.56
CA HIS A 29 -8.30 -25.86 3.87
C HIS A 29 -9.37 -24.77 3.97
N ARG A 30 -10.38 -24.98 4.81
CA ARG A 30 -11.42 -23.98 5.05
C ARG A 30 -10.83 -22.68 5.61
N PRO A 31 -10.99 -21.54 4.92
CA PRO A 31 -10.54 -20.26 5.46
C PRO A 31 -11.46 -19.84 6.63
N SER A 32 -10.89 -19.25 7.68
CA SER A 32 -11.66 -18.61 8.77
C SER A 32 -12.17 -17.22 8.37
N TYR A 33 -11.60 -16.66 7.30
CA TYR A 33 -11.79 -15.28 6.88
C TYR A 33 -11.62 -15.15 5.36
N ASP A 34 -12.56 -14.46 4.69
CA ASP A 34 -12.47 -14.09 3.28
C ASP A 34 -12.60 -12.57 3.15
N PRO A 35 -11.52 -11.84 2.78
CA PRO A 35 -11.57 -10.40 2.59
C PRO A 35 -12.49 -10.00 1.42
N ASP A 36 -12.77 -10.92 0.49
CA ASP A 36 -13.57 -10.63 -0.69
C ASP A 36 -15.08 -10.85 -0.48
N ALA A 37 -15.50 -11.34 0.70
CA ALA A 37 -16.92 -11.58 1.00
C ALA A 37 -17.77 -10.30 0.92
N PHE A 38 -17.14 -9.13 1.09
CA PHE A 38 -17.79 -7.81 1.08
C PHE A 38 -16.99 -6.78 0.26
N VAL A 39 -16.51 -7.12 -0.94
CA VAL A 39 -15.99 -6.07 -1.84
C VAL A 39 -17.17 -5.35 -2.47
N ALA A 40 -17.43 -4.13 -2.03
CA ALA A 40 -18.40 -3.26 -2.69
C ALA A 40 -17.97 -2.99 -4.14
N SER A 41 -18.93 -3.02 -5.07
CA SER A 41 -18.68 -2.94 -6.52
C SER A 41 -17.92 -1.68 -6.93
N ASP A 42 -18.06 -0.61 -6.15
CA ASP A 42 -17.37 0.67 -6.31
C ASP A 42 -15.85 0.57 -6.05
N ALA A 43 -15.40 -0.34 -5.20
CA ALA A 43 -13.98 -0.61 -4.93
C ALA A 43 -13.31 -1.47 -6.01
N LEU A 44 -14.08 -2.20 -6.83
CA LEU A 44 -13.59 -3.00 -7.95
C LEU A 44 -13.61 -2.25 -9.27
N THR A 45 -14.45 -1.22 -9.39
CA THR A 45 -14.35 -0.29 -10.50
C THR A 45 -13.14 0.61 -10.27
N TYR A 46 -12.09 0.44 -11.09
CA TYR A 46 -11.44 1.65 -11.58
C TYR A 46 -12.55 2.35 -12.36
N ARG A 47 -13.32 3.22 -11.69
CA ARG A 47 -13.92 4.33 -12.41
C ARG A 47 -12.70 5.10 -12.88
N GLY A 48 -12.14 4.68 -14.03
CA GLY A 48 -11.69 5.64 -15.02
C GLY A 48 -12.88 6.54 -15.12
N ARG A 49 -12.80 7.65 -14.36
CA ARG A 49 -13.86 8.60 -14.19
C ARG A 49 -14.18 8.93 -15.61
N GLN A 50 -15.33 8.46 -16.10
CA GLN A 50 -15.81 8.87 -17.40
C GLN A 50 -15.64 10.38 -17.32
N PRO A 51 -14.85 11.01 -18.21
CA PRO A 51 -14.78 12.46 -18.20
C PRO A 51 -16.23 12.87 -18.14
N PRO A 52 -16.63 13.73 -17.17
CA PRO A 52 -18.00 14.22 -17.16
C PRO A 52 -18.26 14.61 -18.61
N PRO A 53 -19.38 14.15 -19.23
CA PRO A 53 -19.66 14.49 -20.63
C PRO A 53 -19.32 15.95 -20.74
N GLU A 54 -18.38 16.27 -21.67
CA GLU A 54 -17.88 17.64 -21.80
C GLU A 54 -19.10 18.52 -21.64
N PRO A 55 -19.12 19.43 -20.63
CA PRO A 55 -20.26 20.29 -20.51
C PRO A 55 -20.40 20.86 -21.90
N ILE A 56 -21.54 20.58 -22.54
CA ILE A 56 -21.96 21.24 -23.76
C ILE A 56 -22.02 22.68 -23.28
N PHE A 57 -20.89 23.39 -23.36
CA PHE A 57 -20.82 24.78 -23.02
C PHE A 57 -21.77 25.39 -24.02
N PRO A 58 -22.93 25.90 -23.60
CA PRO A 58 -23.66 26.76 -24.50
C PRO A 58 -22.67 27.86 -24.88
N THR A 59 -22.60 28.10 -26.19
CA THR A 59 -21.94 29.27 -26.79
C THR A 59 -22.18 30.50 -25.91
N PRO A 60 -21.18 31.36 -25.68
CA PRO A 60 -21.03 32.11 -24.45
C PRO A 60 -22.22 33.06 -24.20
N ALA A 61 -23.13 32.64 -23.34
CA ALA A 61 -23.92 33.58 -22.56
C ALA A 61 -22.96 34.18 -21.53
N GLU A 62 -22.89 35.51 -21.46
CA GLU A 62 -22.09 36.25 -20.47
C GLU A 62 -22.30 35.64 -19.09
N THR A 63 -21.29 34.92 -18.58
CA THR A 63 -21.37 34.39 -17.22
C THR A 63 -21.44 35.59 -16.29
N PRO A 64 -22.45 35.67 -15.39
CA PRO A 64 -22.55 36.79 -14.48
C PRO A 64 -21.24 36.93 -13.68
N PRO A 65 -20.83 38.17 -13.33
CA PRO A 65 -19.59 38.38 -12.62
C PRO A 65 -19.59 37.64 -11.27
N PRO A 66 -18.40 37.33 -10.71
CA PRO A 66 -18.29 36.78 -9.36
C PRO A 66 -19.11 37.60 -8.37
N PRO A 67 -19.82 36.99 -7.40
CA PRO A 67 -19.66 35.61 -6.94
C PRO A 67 -20.59 34.56 -7.58
N TRP A 68 -21.36 34.89 -8.63
CA TRP A 68 -22.30 33.95 -9.24
C TRP A 68 -21.61 32.61 -9.63
N PRO A 69 -22.25 31.44 -9.42
CA PRO A 69 -23.60 31.20 -8.89
C PRO A 69 -23.70 31.13 -7.36
N PHE A 70 -22.66 31.54 -6.64
CA PHE A 70 -22.58 31.38 -5.19
C PHE A 70 -23.02 32.65 -4.43
N GLN A 71 -23.39 32.46 -3.16
CA GLN A 71 -23.94 33.51 -2.30
C GLN A 71 -22.96 34.64 -1.99
N ASN A 72 -21.66 34.37 -1.99
CA ASN A 72 -20.63 35.35 -1.64
C ASN A 72 -19.27 35.01 -2.23
N MET A 73 -18.35 36.00 -2.18
CA MET A 73 -17.01 35.88 -2.74
C MET A 73 -16.14 34.83 -2.05
N SER A 74 -16.36 34.54 -0.77
CA SER A 74 -15.62 33.52 -0.03
C SER A 74 -15.90 32.12 -0.58
N ILE A 75 -17.19 31.78 -0.73
CA ILE A 75 -17.63 30.51 -1.34
C ILE A 75 -17.17 30.45 -2.80
N TYR A 76 -17.31 31.54 -3.55
CA TYR A 76 -16.85 31.60 -4.94
C TYR A 76 -15.34 31.32 -5.06
N ARG A 77 -14.49 31.93 -4.23
CA ARG A 77 -13.03 31.72 -4.25
C ARG A 77 -12.65 30.30 -3.86
N LEU A 78 -13.30 29.73 -2.83
CA LEU A 78 -13.09 28.35 -2.41
C LEU A 78 -13.47 27.37 -3.53
N MET A 79 -14.64 27.55 -4.14
CA MET A 79 -15.13 26.69 -5.22
C MET A 79 -14.29 26.85 -6.49
N LYS A 80 -13.87 28.07 -6.82
CA LYS A 80 -12.92 28.33 -7.92
C LYS A 80 -11.60 27.59 -7.68
N TRP A 81 -11.03 27.68 -6.47
CA TRP A 81 -9.81 26.95 -6.11
C TRP A 81 -10.00 25.42 -6.18
N ARG A 82 -11.13 24.90 -5.71
CA ARG A 82 -11.46 23.47 -5.80
C ARG A 82 -11.40 22.96 -7.23
N TYR A 83 -11.84 23.78 -8.19
CA TYR A 83 -11.82 23.44 -9.62
C TYR A 83 -10.51 23.83 -10.34
N THR A 84 -9.47 24.23 -9.62
CA THR A 84 -8.13 24.48 -10.19
C THR A 84 -7.18 23.30 -9.96
N GLY A 85 -6.29 23.06 -10.94
CA GLY A 85 -5.25 22.03 -10.87
C GLY A 85 -5.73 20.61 -11.20
N ASP A 86 -4.95 19.62 -10.77
CA ASP A 86 -5.29 18.20 -10.92
C ASP A 86 -6.52 17.82 -10.06
N ILE A 87 -7.30 16.84 -10.53
CA ILE A 87 -8.65 16.49 -10.06
C ILE A 87 -8.71 15.78 -8.69
N THR A 88 -7.67 15.95 -7.86
CA THR A 88 -7.42 15.18 -6.63
C THR A 88 -8.15 15.69 -5.39
N LYS A 89 -8.81 16.85 -5.45
CA LYS A 89 -9.50 17.45 -4.28
C LYS A 89 -10.88 16.80 -4.06
N SER A 90 -11.02 16.00 -3.02
CA SER A 90 -12.30 15.35 -2.67
C SER A 90 -13.28 16.35 -2.04
N GLN A 91 -14.59 16.07 -2.09
CA GLN A 91 -15.59 16.91 -1.42
C GLN A 91 -15.36 16.95 0.10
N HIS A 92 -15.12 15.79 0.71
CA HIS A 92 -14.84 15.65 2.14
C HIS A 92 -13.62 16.46 2.58
N GLU A 93 -12.53 16.48 1.81
CA GLU A 93 -11.33 17.26 2.15
C GLU A 93 -11.60 18.77 2.08
N VAL A 94 -12.48 19.22 1.18
CA VAL A 94 -12.88 20.63 1.08
C VAL A 94 -13.77 21.02 2.28
N ASP A 95 -14.70 20.15 2.67
CA ASP A 95 -15.51 20.38 3.88
C ASP A 95 -14.62 20.41 5.13
N ARG A 96 -13.62 19.52 5.22
CA ARG A 96 -12.65 19.50 6.30
C ARG A 96 -11.81 20.78 6.36
N LEU A 97 -11.34 21.28 5.21
CA LEU A 97 -10.65 22.57 5.13
C LEU A 97 -11.50 23.71 5.68
N VAL A 98 -12.81 23.74 5.38
CA VAL A 98 -13.68 24.81 5.89
C VAL A 98 -13.88 24.69 7.39
N HIS A 99 -14.31 23.53 7.87
CA HIS A 99 -14.76 23.39 9.26
C HIS A 99 -13.62 23.24 10.26
N GLU A 100 -12.52 22.56 9.88
CA GLU A 100 -11.40 22.29 10.78
C GLU A 100 -10.25 23.29 10.64
N VAL A 101 -10.21 24.08 9.57
CA VAL A 101 -9.13 25.07 9.37
C VAL A 101 -9.70 26.48 9.29
N LEU A 102 -10.51 26.80 8.28
CA LEU A 102 -10.92 28.19 8.04
C LEU A 102 -11.87 28.76 9.11
N LEU A 103 -12.61 27.89 9.80
CA LEU A 103 -13.54 28.25 10.88
C LEU A 103 -13.01 27.89 12.28
N ALA A 104 -11.77 27.40 12.40
CA ALA A 104 -11.20 27.09 13.71
C ALA A 104 -10.97 28.38 14.53
N ASP A 105 -11.21 28.33 15.84
CA ASP A 105 -11.17 29.50 16.73
C ASP A 105 -9.77 30.15 16.80
N ASP A 106 -8.72 29.37 16.58
CA ASP A 106 -7.32 29.79 16.57
C ASP A 106 -6.79 30.12 15.16
N PHE A 107 -7.62 29.94 14.12
CA PHE A 107 -7.24 30.26 12.75
C PHE A 107 -7.42 31.74 12.44
N ARG A 108 -6.37 32.32 11.89
CA ARG A 108 -6.30 33.75 11.57
C ARG A 108 -5.76 33.95 10.17
N ALA A 109 -6.64 34.33 9.25
CA ALA A 109 -6.31 34.48 7.83
C ALA A 109 -5.20 35.53 7.58
N ASP A 110 -5.08 36.54 8.45
CA ASP A 110 -4.02 37.55 8.41
C ASP A 110 -2.62 36.96 8.63
N HIS A 111 -2.50 35.87 9.40
CA HIS A 111 -1.22 35.18 9.61
C HIS A 111 -0.68 34.50 8.34
N LEU A 112 -1.53 34.29 7.33
CA LEU A 112 -1.11 33.72 6.06
C LEU A 112 -0.50 34.75 5.10
N SER A 113 -0.40 36.02 5.51
CA SER A 113 0.31 37.04 4.74
C SER A 113 1.78 36.65 4.58
N GLY A 114 2.20 36.42 3.33
CA GLY A 114 3.55 35.93 3.03
C GLY A 114 3.75 34.42 3.23
N PHE A 115 2.67 33.64 3.45
CA PHE A 115 2.73 32.19 3.52
C PHE A 115 3.39 31.60 2.26
N ARG A 116 4.37 30.73 2.47
CA ARG A 116 5.04 29.94 1.43
C ARG A 116 5.16 28.50 1.90
N MET A 117 4.65 27.57 1.09
CA MET A 117 4.65 26.15 1.41
C MET A 117 6.07 25.62 1.69
N ASP A 118 7.05 25.97 0.84
CA ASP A 118 8.44 25.51 0.97
C ASP A 118 9.07 25.91 2.31
N THR A 119 8.75 27.12 2.80
CA THR A 119 9.26 27.63 4.08
C THR A 119 8.68 26.84 5.24
N GLN A 120 7.37 26.57 5.23
CA GLN A 120 6.74 25.81 6.31
C GLN A 120 7.16 24.34 6.28
N ASN A 121 7.36 23.75 5.10
CA ASN A 121 7.95 22.42 4.97
C ASN A 121 9.36 22.37 5.57
N SER A 122 10.19 23.39 5.35
CA SER A 122 11.54 23.46 5.94
C SER A 122 11.51 23.53 7.48
N VAL A 123 10.52 24.22 8.05
CA VAL A 123 10.30 24.26 9.51
C VAL A 123 9.86 22.88 10.02
N LEU A 124 8.95 22.21 9.30
CA LEU A 124 8.53 20.85 9.63
C LEU A 124 9.71 19.86 9.57
N ASP A 125 10.53 19.93 8.53
CA ASP A 125 11.70 19.09 8.36
C ASP A 125 12.72 19.30 9.49
N ALA A 126 12.95 20.56 9.89
CA ALA A 126 13.87 20.89 10.97
C ALA A 126 13.36 20.46 12.36
N THR A 127 12.05 20.41 12.55
CA THR A 127 11.41 19.97 13.81
C THR A 127 11.16 18.47 13.87
N SER A 128 11.22 17.78 12.72
CA SER A 128 11.09 16.33 12.66
C SER A 128 12.27 15.68 13.38
N THR A 129 12.05 15.25 14.63
CA THR A 129 12.99 14.35 15.28
C THR A 129 12.95 13.04 14.51
N ARG A 130 14.06 12.69 13.84
CA ARG A 130 14.23 11.43 13.08
C ARG A 130 13.81 10.16 13.85
N ALA A 131 13.65 10.25 15.17
CA ALA A 131 13.30 9.18 16.08
C ALA A 131 11.78 8.95 16.31
N SER A 132 10.88 9.80 15.83
CA SER A 132 9.47 9.77 16.28
C SER A 132 8.53 8.82 15.54
N ASP A 133 9.01 8.04 14.55
CA ASP A 133 8.12 7.21 13.71
C ASP A 133 8.60 5.76 13.53
N GLY A 134 9.33 5.24 14.51
CA GLY A 134 9.84 3.85 14.53
C GLY A 134 11.12 3.63 13.71
N TRP A 135 11.70 4.70 13.16
CA TRP A 135 13.02 4.69 12.54
C TRP A 135 14.12 4.56 13.58
N ARG A 136 15.10 3.71 13.28
CA ARG A 136 16.30 3.47 14.09
C ARG A 136 17.52 3.85 13.28
N GLU A 137 18.53 4.37 13.96
CA GLU A 137 19.81 4.71 13.34
C GLU A 137 20.82 3.60 13.63
N ALA A 138 21.58 3.19 12.61
CA ALA A 138 22.68 2.26 12.76
C ALA A 138 23.80 2.52 11.74
N ASP A 139 25.01 2.14 12.10
CA ASP A 139 26.14 2.14 11.19
C ASP A 139 26.24 0.79 10.47
N VAL A 140 26.35 0.81 9.15
CA VAL A 140 26.44 -0.41 8.33
C VAL A 140 27.83 -0.52 7.71
N ASN A 141 28.48 -1.66 7.95
CA ASN A 141 29.78 -1.97 7.38
C ASN A 141 29.63 -2.81 6.11
N ILE A 142 29.97 -2.24 4.96
CA ILE A 142 29.97 -2.93 3.67
C ILE A 142 31.39 -3.40 3.35
N LYS A 143 31.53 -4.66 2.94
CA LYS A 143 32.79 -5.19 2.42
C LYS A 143 32.93 -4.80 0.95
N ILE A 144 33.82 -3.89 0.64
CA ILE A 144 34.15 -3.49 -0.73
C ILE A 144 35.30 -4.38 -1.21
N PRO A 145 35.10 -5.21 -2.26
CA PRO A 145 36.18 -6.02 -2.82
C PRO A 145 37.32 -5.15 -3.32
N THR A 146 38.55 -5.53 -2.98
CA THR A 146 39.77 -4.85 -3.43
C THR A 146 40.64 -5.80 -4.25
N ARG A 147 41.32 -5.24 -5.26
CA ARG A 147 42.25 -6.02 -6.09
C ARG A 147 43.49 -6.48 -5.33
N THR A 148 43.92 -5.70 -4.33
CA THR A 148 45.07 -5.98 -3.49
C THR A 148 44.63 -6.39 -2.08
N PRO A 149 45.31 -7.36 -1.46
CA PRO A 149 45.02 -7.74 -0.09
C PRO A 149 45.47 -6.63 0.88
N ASP A 150 44.78 -6.52 2.01
CA ASP A 150 45.26 -5.72 3.14
C ASP A 150 46.40 -6.42 3.91
N MET A 151 46.89 -5.78 4.97
CA MET A 151 47.95 -6.33 5.83
C MET A 151 47.59 -7.66 6.51
N SER A 152 46.30 -8.00 6.57
CA SER A 152 45.79 -9.26 7.11
C SER A 152 45.47 -10.31 6.03
N GLY A 153 45.78 -10.03 4.76
CA GLY A 153 45.53 -10.93 3.64
C GLY A 153 44.09 -10.89 3.09
N ASN A 154 43.26 -9.96 3.55
CA ASN A 154 41.87 -9.84 3.10
C ASN A 154 41.78 -9.02 1.80
N TYR A 155 41.07 -9.55 0.80
CA TYR A 155 40.77 -8.86 -0.47
C TYR A 155 39.50 -8.00 -0.39
N HIS A 156 39.25 -7.40 0.78
CA HIS A 156 38.15 -6.47 0.95
C HIS A 156 38.50 -5.39 1.96
N ARG A 157 37.97 -4.18 1.74
CA ARG A 157 38.02 -3.07 2.69
C ARG A 157 36.63 -2.85 3.27
N LEU A 158 36.56 -2.65 4.59
CA LEU A 158 35.31 -2.22 5.22
C LEU A 158 35.06 -0.74 4.93
N PHE A 159 33.84 -0.45 4.49
CA PHE A 159 33.32 0.89 4.33
C PHE A 159 32.11 1.05 5.24
N THR A 160 32.23 1.95 6.21
CA THR A 160 31.17 2.23 7.17
C THR A 160 30.29 3.34 6.63
N ILE A 161 29.01 3.04 6.45
CA ILE A 161 27.97 4.02 6.22
C ILE A 161 27.40 4.36 7.59
N SER A 162 27.72 5.55 8.08
CA SER A 162 27.20 6.03 9.35
C SER A 162 25.81 6.62 9.23
N GLY A 163 25.01 6.44 10.28
CA GLY A 163 23.71 7.09 10.40
C GLY A 163 22.64 6.58 9.44
N LEU A 164 22.69 5.30 9.04
CA LEU A 164 21.64 4.70 8.23
C LEU A 164 20.36 4.62 9.06
N LEU A 165 19.32 5.30 8.60
CA LEU A 165 17.97 5.14 9.14
C LEU A 165 17.34 3.88 8.55
N TYR A 166 16.82 3.01 9.41
CA TYR A 166 16.09 1.82 9.01
C TYR A 166 14.91 1.56 9.93
N ARG A 167 13.92 0.83 9.45
CA ARG A 167 12.82 0.34 10.28
C ARG A 167 12.83 -1.20 10.33
N PRO A 168 12.84 -1.83 11.51
CA PRO A 168 12.80 -3.29 11.59
C PRO A 168 11.56 -3.85 10.89
N ILE A 169 11.75 -4.88 10.06
CA ILE A 169 10.66 -5.52 9.32
C ILE A 169 9.54 -6.00 10.26
N THR A 170 9.89 -6.46 11.47
CA THR A 170 8.93 -6.87 12.50
C THR A 170 8.06 -5.71 13.00
N ASP A 171 8.62 -4.49 13.10
CA ASP A 171 7.88 -3.30 13.51
C ASP A 171 6.96 -2.82 12.37
N ILE A 172 7.40 -2.93 11.12
CA ILE A 172 6.56 -2.70 9.94
C ILE A 172 5.39 -3.69 9.91
N LEU A 173 5.67 -4.99 10.09
CA LEU A 173 4.66 -6.05 10.12
C LEU A 173 3.60 -5.76 11.19
N LYS A 174 4.02 -5.44 12.42
CA LYS A 174 3.10 -5.08 13.50
C LYS A 174 2.24 -3.88 13.13
N ALA A 175 2.83 -2.82 12.60
CA ALA A 175 2.11 -1.61 12.24
C ALA A 175 1.05 -1.88 11.15
N VAL A 176 1.43 -2.61 10.10
CA VAL A 176 0.55 -2.90 8.97
C VAL A 176 -0.57 -3.85 9.36
N PHE A 177 -0.27 -4.94 10.09
CA PHE A 177 -1.29 -5.89 10.53
C PHE A 177 -2.20 -5.34 11.64
N SER A 178 -1.77 -4.31 12.37
CA SER A 178 -2.63 -3.57 13.32
C SER A 178 -3.48 -2.49 12.64
N SER A 179 -3.20 -2.16 11.38
CA SER A 179 -3.91 -1.12 10.66
C SER A 179 -5.29 -1.60 10.16
N PRO A 180 -6.24 -0.69 9.93
CA PRO A 180 -7.52 -1.03 9.28
C PRO A 180 -7.35 -1.67 7.89
N ALA A 181 -6.22 -1.44 7.22
CA ALA A 181 -5.94 -2.02 5.89
C ALA A 181 -5.80 -3.55 5.93
N ALA A 182 -5.39 -4.13 7.08
CA ALA A 182 -5.27 -5.56 7.26
C ALA A 182 -6.59 -6.32 7.05
N LYS A 183 -7.73 -5.63 7.18
CA LYS A 183 -9.07 -6.15 6.84
C LYS A 183 -9.30 -6.40 5.35
N HIS A 184 -8.30 -6.22 4.50
CA HIS A 184 -8.35 -6.56 3.08
C HIS A 184 -7.24 -7.54 2.69
N PHE A 185 -6.56 -8.14 3.68
CA PHE A 185 -5.46 -9.05 3.44
C PHE A 185 -5.97 -10.48 3.27
N HIS A 186 -5.58 -11.13 2.18
CA HIS A 186 -5.74 -12.56 2.06
C HIS A 186 -4.74 -13.26 2.97
N LEU A 187 -5.27 -13.92 4.00
CA LEU A 187 -4.48 -14.70 4.96
C LEU A 187 -4.36 -16.17 4.54
N PHE A 188 -5.37 -16.67 3.82
CA PHE A 188 -5.47 -18.05 3.39
C PHE A 188 -5.26 -18.16 1.87
N PRO A 189 -4.32 -19.00 1.40
CA PRO A 189 -4.10 -19.18 -0.02
C PRO A 189 -5.13 -20.09 -0.67
N PHE A 190 -5.36 -19.88 -1.96
CA PHE A 190 -6.24 -20.69 -2.80
C PHE A 190 -5.75 -20.70 -4.24
N LYS A 191 -6.18 -21.68 -5.03
CA LYS A 191 -6.02 -21.65 -6.48
C LYS A 191 -7.26 -21.01 -7.11
N ARG A 192 -7.09 -20.31 -8.22
CA ARG A 192 -8.21 -19.83 -9.04
C ARG A 192 -8.29 -20.62 -10.34
N PHE A 193 -9.48 -21.01 -10.73
CA PHE A 193 -9.72 -21.65 -12.02
C PHE A 193 -10.79 -20.89 -12.77
N TRP A 194 -10.54 -20.65 -14.06
CA TRP A 194 -11.59 -20.29 -15.00
C TRP A 194 -12.14 -21.56 -15.60
N GLN A 195 -13.46 -21.70 -15.66
CA GLN A 195 -14.14 -22.79 -16.34
C GLN A 195 -14.83 -22.27 -17.59
N ASN A 196 -14.57 -22.90 -18.71
CA ASN A 196 -15.29 -22.65 -19.95
C ASN A 196 -16.73 -23.18 -19.81
N THR A 197 -17.71 -22.32 -20.07
CA THR A 197 -19.13 -22.66 -19.96
C THR A 197 -19.63 -23.61 -21.06
N GLU A 198 -18.91 -23.70 -22.18
CA GLU A 198 -19.32 -24.52 -23.33
C GLU A 198 -18.90 -25.99 -23.18
N ASP A 199 -17.69 -26.25 -22.71
CA ASP A 199 -17.12 -27.60 -22.63
C ASP A 199 -16.74 -28.05 -21.19
N GLY A 200 -16.88 -27.16 -20.19
CA GLY A 200 -16.56 -27.44 -18.80
C GLY A 200 -15.06 -27.54 -18.49
N SER A 201 -14.18 -27.25 -19.46
CA SER A 201 -12.73 -27.30 -19.26
C SER A 201 -12.27 -26.22 -18.27
N GLU A 202 -11.30 -26.57 -17.42
CA GLU A 202 -10.78 -25.67 -16.40
C GLU A 202 -9.33 -25.25 -16.69
N GLN A 203 -9.04 -23.96 -16.52
CA GLN A 203 -7.72 -23.38 -16.67
C GLN A 203 -7.29 -22.66 -15.39
N ARG A 204 -6.04 -22.90 -14.97
CA ARG A 204 -5.47 -22.27 -13.78
C ARG A 204 -5.16 -20.80 -14.05
N ILE A 205 -5.69 -19.91 -13.22
CA ILE A 205 -5.35 -18.48 -13.21
C ILE A 205 -4.17 -18.25 -12.26
N PHE A 206 -3.20 -17.45 -12.73
CA PHE A 206 -2.06 -16.95 -11.95
C PHE A 206 -2.07 -15.42 -11.96
N ASP A 207 -2.34 -14.81 -10.81
CA ASP A 207 -2.58 -13.36 -10.76
C ASP A 207 -2.16 -12.66 -9.47
N GLU A 208 -2.08 -13.38 -8.36
CA GLU A 208 -1.74 -12.83 -7.04
C GLU A 208 -0.76 -13.73 -6.32
N LEU A 209 0.00 -13.16 -5.38
CA LEU A 209 0.98 -13.93 -4.64
C LEU A 209 0.30 -14.98 -3.75
N TYR A 210 -0.81 -14.64 -3.11
CA TYR A 210 -1.60 -15.56 -2.28
C TYR A 210 -2.31 -16.66 -3.09
N THR A 211 -2.34 -16.56 -4.43
CA THR A 211 -2.81 -17.65 -5.30
C THR A 211 -1.70 -18.49 -5.90
N SER A 212 -0.44 -18.18 -5.60
CA SER A 212 0.73 -18.87 -6.14
C SER A 212 0.99 -20.22 -5.46
N ASN A 213 1.64 -21.12 -6.19
CA ASN A 213 2.12 -22.40 -5.63
C ASN A 213 3.14 -22.19 -4.50
N ALA A 214 3.94 -21.11 -4.58
CA ALA A 214 4.90 -20.77 -3.54
C ALA A 214 4.20 -20.45 -2.21
N TRP A 215 3.12 -19.66 -2.24
CA TRP A 215 2.35 -19.34 -1.03
C TRP A 215 1.61 -20.55 -0.49
N LEU A 216 0.97 -21.34 -1.36
CA LEU A 216 0.31 -22.59 -0.97
C LEU A 216 1.27 -23.52 -0.22
N LYS A 217 2.50 -23.68 -0.73
CA LYS A 217 3.56 -24.47 -0.07
C LYS A 217 4.02 -23.85 1.24
N ALA A 218 4.26 -22.53 1.28
CA ALA A 218 4.69 -21.83 2.49
C ALA A 218 3.65 -21.95 3.61
N HIS A 219 2.37 -21.79 3.28
CA HIS A 219 1.27 -21.92 4.21
C HIS A 219 1.11 -23.37 4.71
N ASP A 220 1.14 -24.39 3.83
CA ASP A 220 1.09 -25.81 4.23
C ASP A 220 2.26 -26.18 5.16
N ASN A 221 3.47 -25.71 4.86
CA ASN A 221 4.63 -25.88 5.72
C ASN A 221 4.44 -25.21 7.09
N LEU A 222 3.89 -23.99 7.13
CA LEU A 222 3.62 -23.27 8.37
C LEU A 222 2.56 -23.99 9.22
N GLN A 223 1.49 -24.51 8.61
CA GLN A 223 0.46 -25.23 9.34
C GLN A 223 0.97 -26.52 9.99
N LYS A 224 1.95 -27.19 9.38
CA LYS A 224 2.59 -28.40 9.92
C LYS A 224 3.51 -28.16 11.12
N GLN A 225 3.94 -26.93 11.37
CA GLN A 225 4.78 -26.60 12.52
C GLN A 225 3.96 -26.64 13.83
N PRO A 226 4.55 -26.96 14.99
CA PRO A 226 3.87 -26.75 16.27
C PRO A 226 3.52 -25.27 16.45
N ASN A 227 2.47 -24.99 17.21
CA ASN A 227 2.21 -23.60 17.63
C ASN A 227 3.26 -23.16 18.64
N GLU A 228 3.49 -21.85 18.69
CA GLU A 228 4.31 -21.25 19.74
C GLU A 228 3.74 -21.57 21.13
N PRO A 229 4.58 -21.84 22.15
CA PRO A 229 4.12 -22.15 23.49
C PRO A 229 3.15 -21.09 24.04
N GLY A 230 1.95 -21.53 24.42
CA GLY A 230 0.91 -20.64 24.95
C GLY A 230 0.12 -19.83 23.90
N CYS A 231 0.50 -19.89 22.62
CA CYS A 231 -0.21 -19.20 21.55
C CYS A 231 -1.30 -20.09 20.92
N LYS A 232 -2.53 -19.57 20.90
CA LYS A 232 -3.70 -20.22 20.25
C LYS A 232 -4.17 -19.52 18.98
N LEU A 233 -3.43 -18.49 18.54
CA LEU A 233 -3.79 -17.72 17.35
C LEU A 233 -3.51 -18.52 16.07
N GLU A 234 -4.23 -18.18 15.01
CA GLU A 234 -4.00 -18.74 13.69
C GLU A 234 -2.61 -18.35 13.18
N LYS A 235 -1.91 -19.31 12.59
CA LYS A 235 -0.64 -19.05 11.92
C LYS A 235 -0.93 -18.65 10.49
N VAL A 236 -0.44 -17.50 10.06
CA VAL A 236 -0.65 -16.98 8.72
C VAL A 236 0.67 -16.56 8.09
N VAL A 237 0.72 -16.58 6.75
CA VAL A 237 1.89 -16.09 6.01
C VAL A 237 1.73 -14.60 5.77
N ALA A 238 2.70 -13.82 6.22
CA ALA A 238 2.85 -12.42 5.83
C ALA A 238 3.86 -12.34 4.68
N ALA A 239 3.37 -12.02 3.47
CA ALA A 239 4.25 -11.90 2.31
C ALA A 239 4.69 -10.46 2.10
N ILE A 240 5.98 -10.34 1.84
CA ILE A 240 6.73 -9.10 1.75
C ILE A 240 7.33 -9.06 0.35
N MET A 241 7.05 -7.99 -0.39
CA MET A 241 7.48 -7.80 -1.77
C MET A 241 8.39 -6.58 -1.83
N PHE A 242 9.67 -6.80 -2.10
CA PHE A 242 10.64 -5.73 -2.31
C PHE A 242 10.74 -5.38 -3.79
N SER A 243 10.79 -4.10 -4.10
CA SER A 243 11.10 -3.61 -5.44
C SER A 243 12.04 -2.42 -5.35
N SER A 244 12.80 -2.17 -6.41
CA SER A 244 13.61 -0.97 -6.54
C SER A 244 13.60 -0.53 -8.00
N ASP A 245 13.41 0.76 -8.23
CA ASP A 245 13.47 1.38 -9.55
C ASP A 245 14.32 2.65 -9.50
N ALA A 246 14.77 3.12 -10.66
CA ALA A 246 15.58 4.32 -10.74
C ALA A 246 14.65 5.55 -10.76
N THR A 247 14.71 6.38 -9.73
CA THR A 247 13.98 7.64 -9.65
C THR A 247 14.92 8.81 -9.98
N MET A 248 14.53 9.68 -10.92
CA MET A 248 15.23 10.95 -11.16
C MET A 248 14.95 11.90 -9.99
N LEU A 249 15.99 12.30 -9.26
CA LEU A 249 15.87 13.21 -8.12
C LEU A 249 15.61 14.66 -8.54
N THR A 250 15.85 15.00 -9.80
CA THR A 250 15.75 16.37 -10.33
C THR A 250 15.32 16.35 -11.79
N SER A 251 14.47 17.29 -12.23
CA SER A 251 13.98 17.37 -13.62
C SER A 251 15.07 17.67 -14.66
N PHE A 252 16.22 18.22 -14.24
CA PHE A 252 17.30 18.66 -15.14
C PHE A 252 18.70 18.14 -14.74
N GLY A 253 18.80 17.23 -13.77
CA GLY A 253 20.06 16.66 -13.32
C GLY A 253 20.16 15.16 -13.60
N THR A 254 21.39 14.64 -13.64
CA THR A 254 21.70 13.22 -13.85
C THR A 254 21.64 12.38 -12.57
N ALA A 255 21.32 13.01 -11.42
CA ALA A 255 21.23 12.34 -10.13
C ALA A 255 20.03 11.37 -10.10
N LYS A 256 20.35 10.09 -9.93
CA LYS A 256 19.38 9.01 -9.76
C LYS A 256 19.43 8.52 -8.32
N ALA A 257 18.27 8.24 -7.75
CA ALA A 257 18.13 7.42 -6.55
C ALA A 257 17.51 6.08 -6.92
N TRP A 258 17.77 5.07 -6.09
CA TRP A 258 17.16 3.75 -6.18
C TRP A 258 16.46 3.46 -4.86
N PRO A 259 15.27 4.05 -4.64
CA PRO A 259 14.47 3.69 -3.47
C PRO A 259 14.19 2.19 -3.45
N VAL A 260 14.13 1.63 -2.24
CA VAL A 260 13.59 0.30 -2.00
C VAL A 260 12.17 0.49 -1.49
N TYR A 261 11.21 -0.12 -2.19
CA TYR A 261 9.82 -0.12 -1.79
C TYR A 261 9.46 -1.46 -1.19
N LEU A 262 8.52 -1.40 -0.26
CA LEU A 262 7.94 -2.57 0.35
C LEU A 262 6.43 -2.63 0.16
N TYR A 263 5.98 -3.76 -0.36
CA TYR A 263 4.57 -4.10 -0.49
C TYR A 263 4.23 -5.39 0.25
N PHE A 264 2.94 -5.52 0.59
CA PHE A 264 2.40 -6.73 1.17
C PHE A 264 1.67 -7.53 0.12
N GLY A 265 2.18 -8.74 -0.17
CA GLY A 265 1.56 -9.65 -1.11
C GLY A 265 0.22 -10.21 -0.63
N ASN A 266 -0.15 -9.97 0.63
CA ASN A 266 -1.46 -10.30 1.19
C ASN A 266 -2.59 -9.40 0.64
N ALA A 267 -2.29 -8.15 0.30
CA ALA A 267 -3.27 -7.26 -0.32
C ALA A 267 -3.46 -7.64 -1.80
N SER A 268 -4.63 -7.38 -2.39
CA SER A 268 -4.82 -7.55 -3.84
C SER A 268 -4.00 -6.52 -4.65
N LYS A 269 -3.71 -6.82 -5.92
CA LYS A 269 -3.05 -5.88 -6.84
C LYS A 269 -3.83 -4.58 -7.01
N TYR A 270 -5.15 -4.63 -6.90
CA TYR A 270 -6.00 -3.44 -6.96
C TYR A 270 -5.78 -2.54 -5.75
N THR A 271 -5.73 -3.12 -4.54
CA THR A 271 -5.39 -2.36 -3.33
C THR A 271 -3.97 -1.80 -3.40
N ARG A 272 -3.01 -2.59 -3.91
CA ARG A 272 -1.62 -2.15 -4.08
C ARG A 272 -1.47 -1.02 -5.11
N ALA A 273 -2.32 -0.97 -6.13
CA ALA A 273 -2.28 0.05 -7.17
C ALA A 273 -2.85 1.42 -6.74
N VAL A 274 -3.73 1.45 -5.72
CA VAL A 274 -4.43 2.68 -5.30
C VAL A 274 -3.78 3.36 -4.09
N ARG A 275 -3.06 2.62 -3.23
CA ARG A 275 -2.43 3.17 -2.01
C ARG A 275 -0.93 3.41 -2.20
N TYR A 276 -0.49 4.61 -1.83
CA TYR A 276 0.90 5.03 -1.87
C TYR A 276 1.79 4.25 -0.88
N TRP A 277 3.06 4.19 -1.27
CA TRP A 277 4.24 3.46 -0.82
C TRP A 277 4.47 3.34 0.70
N TYR A 278 5.00 2.19 1.14
CA TYR A 278 5.77 2.11 2.39
C TYR A 278 7.25 2.15 2.03
N TYR A 279 7.94 3.22 2.44
CA TYR A 279 9.39 3.36 2.29
C TYR A 279 10.09 2.54 3.37
N VAL A 280 11.17 1.83 2.97
CA VAL A 280 12.05 1.06 3.86
C VAL A 280 13.46 1.58 3.75
#